data_AF-A0A2V3ISR3-F1
#
_entry.id   AF-A0A2V3ISR3-F1
#
_cell.length_a   1.000
_cell.length_b   1.000
_cell.length_c   1.000
_cell.angle_alpha   90.00
_cell.angle_beta   90.00
_cell.angle_gamma   90.00
#
_symmetry.space_group_name_H-M   'P 1'
#
loop_
_entity.id
_entity.type
_entity.pdbx_description
1 polymer ?
#
loop_
_entity_poly.entity_id
_entity_poly.type
_entity_poly.pdbx_seq_one_letter_code
_entity_poly.pdbx_strand_id
1 'polypeptide(L)'
;MNSAFVSVFSSPARVPRNDRSTCSASAAPLRMSSASRPAAKRIVPVDPPAVAVAAAEQRHAAVPDVPEVAAISATVCEFMNKEHVRDIANYIIKFGNKFDDFSQLSAVKMTALDAAGFTADVVSCEDSHCVCVQERLQWPMGLCHNAAEVITALKHLSALCGLPADF
;
A
#
# COMPACT_ATOMS: atom_id res chain seq x y z
N MET A 1 -2.62 -48.05 18.96
CA MET A 1 -2.32 -48.39 17.55
C MET A 1 -3.63 -48.64 16.84
N ASN A 2 -3.84 -48.00 15.68
CA ASN A 2 -4.52 -48.56 14.49
C ASN A 2 -4.62 -47.44 13.43
N SER A 3 -4.27 -47.76 12.19
CA SER A 3 -4.28 -46.83 11.05
C SER A 3 -5.22 -47.35 9.97
N ALA A 4 -5.90 -46.47 9.24
CA ALA A 4 -6.64 -46.84 8.02
C ALA A 4 -6.75 -45.67 7.02
N PHE A 5 -6.50 -46.01 5.75
CA PHE A 5 -6.85 -45.26 4.52
C PHE A 5 -7.84 -46.16 3.74
N VAL A 6 -8.57 -45.78 2.68
CA VAL A 6 -8.59 -44.63 1.75
C VAL A 6 -10.11 -44.36 1.42
N SER A 7 -10.61 -43.47 0.54
CA SER A 7 -10.02 -42.65 -0.54
C SER A 7 -10.89 -41.44 -0.91
N VAL A 8 -10.30 -40.57 -1.74
CA VAL A 8 -10.87 -39.80 -2.87
C VAL A 8 -12.40 -39.77 -3.07
N PHE A 9 -12.93 -38.55 -3.20
CA PHE A 9 -13.79 -38.17 -4.33
C PHE A 9 -13.32 -36.83 -4.93
N SER A 10 -13.53 -36.63 -6.23
CA SER A 10 -12.98 -35.49 -6.99
C SER A 10 -14.06 -34.65 -7.68
N SER A 11 -13.66 -33.42 -8.06
CA SER A 11 -14.32 -32.53 -9.04
C SER A 11 -15.60 -31.79 -8.59
N PRO A 12 -15.93 -30.62 -9.20
CA PRO A 12 -15.08 -29.65 -9.91
C PRO A 12 -15.26 -28.20 -9.40
N ALA A 13 -14.50 -27.27 -9.99
CA ALA A 13 -14.42 -25.86 -9.59
C ALA A 13 -15.73 -25.05 -9.67
N ARG A 14 -15.85 -24.03 -8.81
CA ARG A 14 -16.66 -22.82 -9.06
C ARG A 14 -15.91 -21.58 -8.57
N VAL A 15 -15.46 -20.75 -9.50
CA VAL A 15 -14.76 -19.49 -9.22
C VAL A 15 -15.78 -18.37 -8.92
N PRO A 16 -15.70 -17.68 -7.77
CA PRO A 16 -16.36 -16.39 -7.58
C PRO A 16 -15.65 -15.33 -8.44
N ARG A 17 -16.42 -14.56 -9.21
CA ARG A 17 -15.89 -13.44 -10.01
C ARG A 17 -15.74 -12.19 -9.16
N ASN A 18 -14.70 -11.40 -9.45
CA ASN A 18 -14.54 -9.97 -9.20
C ASN A 18 -15.48 -9.35 -8.15
N ASP A 19 -15.07 -9.37 -6.88
CA ASP A 19 -15.44 -8.26 -6.00
C ASP A 19 -14.54 -7.06 -6.36
N ARG A 20 -15.15 -6.02 -6.90
CA ARG A 20 -14.43 -4.83 -7.40
C ARG A 20 -14.17 -3.90 -6.23
N SER A 21 -13.13 -4.20 -5.45
CA SER A 21 -12.67 -3.37 -4.32
C SER A 21 -12.50 -1.91 -4.74
N THR A 22 -13.51 -1.09 -4.47
CA THR A 22 -13.44 0.34 -4.67
C THR A 22 -12.39 0.93 -3.74
N CYS A 23 -11.52 1.78 -4.28
CA CYS A 23 -10.54 2.52 -3.50
C CYS A 23 -11.25 3.51 -2.56
N SER A 24 -11.71 3.03 -1.40
CA SER A 24 -12.26 3.87 -0.33
C SER A 24 -11.14 4.75 0.23
N ALA A 25 -11.00 5.93 -0.36
CA ALA A 25 -9.98 6.92 -0.05
C ALA A 25 -10.27 7.64 1.28
N SER A 26 -10.17 6.91 2.39
CA SER A 26 -9.84 7.50 3.69
C SER A 26 -8.36 7.89 3.67
N ALA A 27 -8.05 8.98 2.97
CA ALA A 27 -6.77 9.67 3.08
C ALA A 27 -6.86 10.65 4.26
N ALA A 28 -5.91 10.59 5.18
CA ALA A 28 -5.79 11.58 6.26
C ALA A 28 -5.10 12.84 5.70
N PRO A 29 -5.77 14.01 5.64
CA PRO A 29 -5.16 15.21 5.06
C PRO A 29 -4.13 15.81 6.04
N LEU A 30 -2.94 16.13 5.53
CA LEU A 30 -1.90 16.84 6.28
C LEU A 30 -2.23 18.33 6.45
N ARG A 31 -3.25 18.68 7.25
CA ARG A 31 -3.57 20.08 7.57
C ARG A 31 -4.11 20.34 8.98
N MET A 32 -3.86 21.55 9.45
CA MET A 32 -4.13 22.02 10.83
C MET A 32 -5.61 22.37 11.07
N SER A 33 -5.98 22.43 12.35
CA SER A 33 -7.34 22.58 12.87
C SER A 33 -8.09 23.84 12.40
N SER A 34 -9.35 23.66 12.00
CA SER A 34 -10.44 24.65 12.06
C SER A 34 -11.79 23.93 11.97
N ALA A 35 -12.86 24.54 12.49
CA ALA A 35 -14.12 23.85 12.81
C ALA A 35 -15.24 23.99 11.74
N SER A 36 -16.40 23.39 12.05
CA SER A 36 -17.73 23.61 11.46
C SER A 36 -18.14 22.82 10.20
N ARG A 37 -18.92 21.75 10.44
CA ARG A 37 -20.09 21.34 9.62
C ARG A 37 -21.28 22.29 9.93
N PRO A 38 -22.46 22.24 9.24
CA PRO A 38 -22.91 21.30 8.21
C PRO A 38 -23.55 21.93 6.95
N ALA A 39 -23.80 21.11 5.91
CA ALA A 39 -25.07 21.03 5.17
C ALA A 39 -24.96 19.96 4.05
N ALA A 40 -26.04 19.21 3.79
CA ALA A 40 -26.07 18.25 2.68
C ALA A 40 -26.69 18.88 1.42
N LYS A 41 -26.06 18.66 0.25
CA LYS A 41 -26.70 18.84 -1.06
C LYS A 41 -26.49 17.58 -1.92
N ARG A 42 -27.57 17.12 -2.53
CA ARG A 42 -27.65 15.91 -3.36
C ARG A 42 -27.19 16.26 -4.78
N ILE A 43 -26.04 15.73 -5.20
CA ILE A 43 -25.52 15.88 -6.57
C ILE A 43 -25.83 14.58 -7.33
N VAL A 44 -26.24 14.70 -8.59
CA VAL A 44 -26.55 13.57 -9.47
C VAL A 44 -25.26 13.10 -10.16
N PRO A 45 -24.97 11.80 -10.28
CA PRO A 45 -23.83 11.32 -11.04
C PRO A 45 -23.98 11.66 -12.53
N VAL A 46 -22.91 12.16 -13.13
CA VAL A 46 -22.71 12.18 -14.59
C VAL A 46 -21.62 11.16 -14.89
N ASP A 47 -21.92 10.15 -15.71
CA ASP A 47 -20.94 9.14 -16.12
C ASP A 47 -19.81 9.75 -16.94
N PRO A 48 -18.54 9.65 -16.51
CA PRO A 48 -17.41 9.89 -17.39
C PRO A 48 -17.21 8.67 -18.32
N PRO A 49 -16.87 8.87 -19.60
CA PRO A 49 -16.69 7.76 -20.55
C PRO A 49 -15.54 6.84 -20.11
N ALA A 50 -15.70 5.54 -20.35
CA ALA A 50 -14.76 4.51 -19.93
C ALA A 50 -13.43 4.56 -20.72
N VAL A 51 -12.52 5.44 -20.30
CA VAL A 51 -11.11 5.38 -20.71
C VAL A 51 -10.50 4.10 -20.15
N ALA A 52 -10.14 3.17 -21.03
CA ALA A 52 -9.53 1.91 -20.66
C ALA A 52 -8.11 2.16 -20.13
N VAL A 53 -7.98 2.23 -18.80
CA VAL A 53 -6.66 2.24 -18.13
C VAL A 53 -5.99 0.90 -18.42
N ALA A 54 -5.02 0.91 -19.34
CA ALA A 54 -4.20 -0.26 -19.62
C ALA A 54 -3.41 -0.60 -18.36
N ALA A 55 -3.72 -1.74 -17.75
CA ALA A 55 -2.94 -2.26 -16.64
C ALA A 55 -1.53 -2.59 -17.17
N ALA A 56 -0.56 -1.74 -16.83
CA ALA A 56 0.84 -1.98 -17.10
C ALA A 56 1.31 -3.15 -16.22
N GLU A 57 1.19 -4.37 -16.74
CA GLU A 57 1.58 -5.61 -16.07
C GLU A 57 3.10 -5.66 -15.91
N GLN A 58 3.60 -4.93 -14.90
CA GLN A 58 4.99 -5.03 -14.46
C GLN A 58 5.22 -6.46 -13.99
N ARG A 59 6.00 -7.19 -14.78
CA ARG A 59 6.46 -8.56 -14.51
C ARG A 59 7.40 -8.60 -13.31
N HIS A 60 6.83 -8.42 -12.13
CA HIS A 60 7.51 -8.72 -10.88
C HIS A 60 7.91 -10.20 -10.89
N ALA A 61 9.17 -10.49 -10.58
CA ALA A 61 9.56 -11.84 -10.25
C ALA A 61 8.70 -12.34 -9.08
N ALA A 62 8.34 -13.62 -9.05
CA ALA A 62 7.52 -14.18 -7.99
C ALA A 62 8.26 -14.07 -6.65
N VAL A 63 7.91 -13.04 -5.87
CA VAL A 63 8.37 -12.87 -4.48
C VAL A 63 7.90 -14.10 -3.69
N PRO A 64 8.76 -14.73 -2.87
CA PRO A 64 8.32 -15.83 -2.03
C PRO A 64 7.20 -15.36 -1.10
N ASP A 65 6.06 -16.05 -1.15
CA ASP A 65 4.96 -15.82 -0.22
C ASP A 65 5.42 -16.27 1.18
N VAL A 66 5.62 -15.30 2.07
CA VAL A 66 6.01 -15.51 3.47
C VAL A 66 4.77 -15.26 4.33
N PRO A 67 4.10 -16.32 4.84
CA PRO A 67 2.77 -16.17 5.45
C PRO A 67 2.74 -15.25 6.67
N GLU A 68 3.82 -15.19 7.45
CA GLU A 68 3.93 -14.29 8.61
C GLU A 68 3.97 -12.82 8.19
N VAL A 69 4.74 -12.50 7.15
CA VAL A 69 4.87 -11.14 6.60
C VAL A 69 3.58 -10.72 5.89
N ALA A 70 2.89 -11.64 5.21
CA ALA A 70 1.56 -11.40 4.67
C ALA A 70 0.52 -11.14 5.78
N ALA A 71 0.56 -11.89 6.89
CA ALA A 71 -0.40 -11.75 8.00
C ALA A 71 -0.30 -10.40 8.72
N ILE A 72 0.90 -9.86 8.93
CA ILE A 72 1.09 -8.53 9.55
C ILE A 72 0.85 -7.36 8.57
N SER A 73 0.79 -7.63 7.27
CA SER A 73 0.88 -6.63 6.20
C SER A 73 -0.13 -5.50 6.37
N ALA A 74 -1.39 -5.83 6.65
CA ALA A 74 -2.46 -4.86 6.89
C ALA A 74 -2.21 -4.01 8.15
N THR A 75 -1.81 -4.63 9.26
CA THR A 75 -1.56 -3.96 10.55
C THR A 75 -0.41 -2.97 10.47
N VAL A 76 0.70 -3.35 9.82
CA VAL A 76 1.85 -2.47 9.62
C VAL A 76 1.48 -1.32 8.68
N CYS A 77 0.75 -1.59 7.59
CA CYS A 77 0.25 -0.54 6.71
C CYS A 77 -0.69 0.44 7.44
N GLU A 78 -1.61 -0.04 8.28
CA GLU A 78 -2.50 0.82 9.07
C GLU A 78 -1.71 1.71 10.04
N PHE A 79 -0.80 1.13 10.82
CA PHE A 79 0.06 1.86 11.76
C PHE A 79 0.91 2.93 11.04
N MET A 80 1.62 2.55 9.98
CA MET A 80 2.46 3.48 9.21
C MET A 80 1.64 4.61 8.57
N ASN A 81 0.45 4.33 8.04
CA ASN A 81 -0.44 5.35 7.46
C ASN A 81 -1.06 6.30 8.50
N LYS A 82 -1.23 5.83 9.75
CA LYS A 82 -1.89 6.57 10.83
C LYS A 82 -0.93 7.48 11.59
N GLU A 83 0.29 7.01 11.83
CA GLU A 83 1.24 7.66 12.76
C GLU A 83 2.52 8.13 12.06
N HIS A 84 2.92 7.46 10.96
CA HIS A 84 4.21 7.65 10.28
C HIS A 84 4.07 8.06 8.80
N VAL A 85 2.97 8.72 8.42
CA VAL A 85 2.68 9.05 7.00
C VAL A 85 3.74 9.95 6.35
N ARG A 86 4.41 10.80 7.14
CA ARG A 86 5.55 11.61 6.67
C ARG A 86 6.80 10.77 6.42
N ASP A 87 6.97 9.68 7.15
CA ASP A 87 8.14 8.82 7.04
C ASP A 87 8.01 7.97 5.75
N ILE A 88 6.79 7.50 5.44
CA ILE A 88 6.48 6.90 4.12
C ILE A 88 6.84 7.87 2.98
N ALA A 89 6.47 9.15 3.08
CA ALA A 89 6.80 10.15 2.07
C ALA A 89 8.31 10.40 1.94
N ASN A 90 9.05 10.42 3.06
CA ASN A 90 10.52 10.49 3.05
C ASN A 90 11.15 9.26 2.36
N TYR A 91 10.61 8.06 2.59
CA TYR A 91 11.08 6.85 1.91
C TYR A 91 10.85 6.95 0.40
N ILE A 92 9.66 7.39 -0.02
CA ILE A 92 9.31 7.57 -1.43
C ILE A 92 10.26 8.55 -2.13
N ILE A 93 10.54 9.71 -1.54
CA ILE A 93 11.48 10.69 -2.14
C ILE A 93 12.91 10.14 -2.17
N LYS A 94 13.34 9.41 -1.14
CA LYS A 94 14.76 9.00 -0.98
C LYS A 94 15.14 7.71 -1.70
N PHE A 95 14.18 6.79 -1.90
CA PHE A 95 14.40 5.45 -2.46
C PHE A 95 13.43 5.09 -3.59
N GLY A 96 12.41 5.90 -3.84
CA GLY A 96 11.62 5.85 -5.06
C GLY A 96 12.40 6.38 -6.27
N ASN A 97 11.77 6.33 -7.44
CA ASN A 97 12.37 6.72 -8.73
C ASN A 97 11.46 7.69 -9.51
N LYS A 98 10.44 8.25 -8.85
CA LYS A 98 9.35 9.00 -9.50
C LYS A 98 9.09 10.40 -8.94
N PHE A 99 9.63 10.75 -7.78
CA PHE A 99 9.35 12.00 -7.08
C PHE A 99 10.60 12.53 -6.36
N ASP A 100 11.08 13.71 -6.73
CA ASP A 100 12.29 14.31 -6.16
C ASP A 100 12.03 15.21 -4.93
N ASP A 101 10.79 15.67 -4.74
CA ASP A 101 10.46 16.67 -3.71
C ASP A 101 9.01 16.55 -3.17
N PHE A 102 8.82 16.99 -1.92
CA PHE A 102 7.52 17.01 -1.23
C PHE A 102 6.44 17.86 -1.91
N SER A 103 6.79 18.90 -2.65
CA SER A 103 5.82 19.73 -3.37
C SER A 103 5.04 18.94 -4.44
N GLN A 104 5.64 17.86 -4.97
CA GLN A 104 4.99 16.94 -5.92
C GLN A 104 4.00 15.98 -5.22
N LEU A 105 4.00 15.88 -3.89
CA LEU A 105 3.27 14.88 -3.12
C LEU A 105 2.06 15.49 -2.40
N SER A 106 0.86 15.27 -2.96
CA SER A 106 -0.40 15.70 -2.34
C SER A 106 -0.92 14.71 -1.28
N ALA A 107 -0.67 13.41 -1.46
CA ALA A 107 -0.89 12.38 -0.44
C ALA A 107 -0.01 11.15 -0.69
N VAL A 108 0.24 10.36 0.34
CA VAL A 108 0.86 9.04 0.25
C VAL A 108 0.11 8.05 1.14
N LYS A 109 0.05 6.78 0.73
CA LYS A 109 -0.49 5.69 1.53
C LYS A 109 0.26 4.38 1.26
N MET A 110 0.83 3.76 2.29
CA MET A 110 1.34 2.38 2.22
C MET A 110 0.14 1.43 2.02
N THR A 111 0.13 0.65 0.95
CA THR A 111 -1.02 -0.17 0.54
C THR A 111 -0.84 -1.66 0.74
N ALA A 112 0.40 -2.16 0.66
CA ALA A 112 0.76 -3.54 0.99
C ALA A 112 2.25 -3.64 1.34
N LEU A 113 2.63 -4.68 2.06
CA LEU A 113 4.01 -5.16 2.16
C LEU A 113 4.11 -6.68 2.02
N ASP A 114 5.29 -7.15 1.66
CA ASP A 114 5.66 -8.55 1.52
C ASP A 114 7.15 -8.76 1.82
N ALA A 115 7.66 -9.97 1.58
CA ALA A 115 9.04 -10.35 1.86
C ALA A 115 10.10 -9.47 1.17
N ALA A 116 9.82 -8.88 0.00
CA ALA A 116 10.81 -8.13 -0.78
C ALA A 116 10.75 -6.60 -0.58
N GLY A 117 9.69 -6.07 0.03
CA GLY A 117 9.51 -4.64 0.20
C GLY A 117 8.09 -4.22 0.53
N PHE A 118 7.76 -2.96 0.22
CA PHE A 118 6.41 -2.44 0.35
C PHE A 118 5.97 -1.65 -0.89
N THR A 119 4.66 -1.62 -1.08
CA THR A 119 3.96 -0.86 -2.10
C THR A 119 3.26 0.32 -1.44
N ALA A 120 3.33 1.50 -2.05
CA ALA A 120 2.58 2.67 -1.65
C ALA A 120 1.90 3.33 -2.85
N ASP A 121 0.69 3.83 -2.62
CA ASP A 121 -0.06 4.65 -3.56
C ASP A 121 0.26 6.11 -3.26
N VAL A 122 0.75 6.83 -4.27
CA VAL A 122 1.18 8.23 -4.19
C VAL A 122 0.23 9.08 -5.03
N VAL A 123 -0.35 10.13 -4.46
CA VAL A 123 -1.17 11.09 -5.20
C VAL A 123 -0.37 12.37 -5.41
N SER A 124 -0.15 12.71 -6.68
CA SER A 124 0.37 14.00 -7.11
C SER A 124 -0.76 14.83 -7.73
N CYS A 125 -0.78 16.15 -7.53
CA CYS A 125 -1.79 17.04 -8.10
C CYS A 125 -1.15 18.35 -8.57
N GLU A 126 -1.37 18.70 -9.84
CA GLU A 126 -0.90 19.94 -10.48
C GLU A 126 -2.10 20.62 -11.15
N ASP A 127 -2.34 21.91 -10.86
CA ASP A 127 -3.39 22.74 -11.48
C ASP A 127 -4.78 22.08 -11.69
N SER A 128 -5.22 21.30 -10.69
CA SER A 128 -6.48 20.50 -10.65
C SER A 128 -6.45 19.12 -11.33
N HIS A 129 -5.34 18.72 -11.94
CA HIS A 129 -5.10 17.38 -12.45
C HIS A 129 -4.38 16.54 -11.38
N CYS A 130 -5.09 15.56 -10.81
CA CYS A 130 -4.50 14.61 -9.86
C CYS A 130 -4.23 13.25 -10.51
N VAL A 131 -3.03 12.70 -10.30
CA VAL A 131 -2.62 11.35 -10.73
C VAL A 131 -2.31 10.52 -9.50
N CYS A 132 -2.89 9.32 -9.43
CA CYS A 132 -2.46 8.30 -8.47
C CYS A 132 -1.41 7.39 -9.14
N VAL A 133 -0.23 7.31 -8.54
CA VAL A 133 0.91 6.53 -8.99
C VAL A 133 1.21 5.49 -7.93
N GLN A 134 1.12 4.21 -8.27
CA GLN A 134 1.64 3.16 -7.39
C GLN A 134 3.17 3.09 -7.54
N GLU A 135 3.85 3.01 -6.41
CA GLU A 135 5.30 2.90 -6.33
C GLU A 135 5.70 1.78 -5.36
N ARG A 136 6.84 1.15 -5.65
CA ARG A 136 7.28 -0.07 -5.01
C ARG A 136 8.72 0.09 -4.54
N LEU A 137 8.89 0.10 -3.22
CA LEU A 137 10.21 0.17 -2.58
C LEU A 137 10.64 -1.23 -2.16
N GLN A 138 11.94 -1.50 -2.28
CA GLN A 138 12.57 -2.74 -1.84
C GLN A 138 13.18 -2.53 -0.45
N TRP A 139 13.21 -3.57 0.38
CA TRP A 139 13.89 -3.48 1.68
C TRP A 139 15.41 -3.35 1.47
N PRO A 140 16.10 -2.41 2.16
CA PRO A 140 17.54 -2.20 1.98
C PRO A 140 18.41 -3.36 2.49
N MET A 141 17.80 -4.34 3.17
CA MET A 141 18.45 -5.51 3.75
C MET A 141 18.19 -6.82 2.96
N GLY A 142 17.45 -6.76 1.85
CA GLY A 142 17.02 -7.95 1.12
C GLY A 142 15.71 -8.52 1.66
N LEU A 143 15.51 -9.84 1.57
CA LEU A 143 14.23 -10.47 1.92
C LEU A 143 13.99 -10.52 3.44
N CYS A 144 12.78 -10.17 3.88
CA CYS A 144 12.28 -10.34 5.24
C CYS A 144 11.43 -11.61 5.35
N HIS A 145 11.67 -12.40 6.41
CA HIS A 145 11.08 -13.72 6.61
C HIS A 145 10.10 -13.78 7.79
N ASN A 146 10.04 -12.73 8.60
CA ASN A 146 9.24 -12.61 9.83
C ASN A 146 8.95 -11.14 10.16
N ALA A 147 8.10 -10.90 11.16
CA ALA A 147 7.68 -9.56 11.57
C ALA A 147 8.82 -8.70 12.12
N ALA A 148 9.78 -9.29 12.83
CA ALA A 148 10.91 -8.57 13.41
C ALA A 148 11.86 -8.03 12.33
N GLU A 149 12.06 -8.78 11.24
CA GLU A 149 12.84 -8.34 10.08
C GLU A 149 12.17 -7.16 9.37
N VAL A 150 10.85 -7.16 9.20
CA VAL A 150 10.10 -6.03 8.58
C VAL A 150 10.23 -4.76 9.43
N ILE A 151 10.07 -4.86 10.76
CA ILE A 151 10.24 -3.72 11.67
C ILE A 151 11.70 -3.22 11.64
N THR A 152 12.67 -4.13 11.55
CA THR A 152 14.10 -3.78 11.42
C THR A 152 14.39 -3.07 10.10
N ALA A 153 13.79 -3.51 8.98
CA ALA A 153 13.93 -2.87 7.69
C ALA A 153 13.31 -1.45 7.66
N LEU A 154 12.16 -1.25 8.30
CA LEU A 154 11.55 0.09 8.47
C LEU A 154 12.44 1.02 9.32
N LYS A 155 13.01 0.51 10.43
CA LYS A 155 13.97 1.25 11.26
C LYS A 155 15.25 1.60 10.50
N HIS A 156 15.71 0.72 9.61
CA HIS A 156 16.86 0.99 8.74
C HIS A 156 16.54 2.07 7.70
N LEU A 157 15.37 2.02 7.05
CA LEU A 157 14.90 3.09 6.15
C LEU A 157 14.80 4.45 6.87
N SER A 158 14.31 4.45 8.11
CA SER A 158 14.24 5.65 8.97
C SER A 158 15.62 6.25 9.22
N ALA A 159 16.57 5.41 9.67
CA ALA A 159 17.95 5.83 9.94
C ALA A 159 18.65 6.35 8.67
N LEU A 160 18.42 5.71 7.51
CA LEU A 160 18.93 6.18 6.22
C LEU A 160 18.30 7.51 5.79
N CYS A 161 17.04 7.77 6.13
CA CYS A 161 16.39 9.07 5.94
C CYS A 161 16.82 10.14 6.97
N GLY A 162 17.46 9.76 8.08
CA GLY A 162 17.79 10.67 9.19
C GLY A 162 16.61 10.93 10.13
N LEU A 163 15.62 10.05 10.13
CA LEU A 163 14.41 10.11 10.96
C LEU A 163 14.58 9.35 12.27
N PRO A 164 13.86 9.72 13.35
CA PRO A 164 13.78 8.90 14.56
C PRO A 164 13.20 7.52 14.24
N ALA A 165 13.69 6.49 14.92
CA ALA A 165 13.36 5.08 14.63
C ALA A 165 12.30 4.51 15.60
N ASP A 166 11.33 5.34 15.96
CA ASP A 166 10.39 5.15 17.07
C ASP A 166 9.17 4.31 16.65
N PHE A 167 9.38 2.99 16.53
CA PHE A 167 8.38 1.96 16.23
C PHE A 167 8.55 0.72 17.13
#